data_AF-A0A5E5Q3B9-F1
#
_entry.id   AF-A0A5E5Q3B9-F1
#
_cell.length_a   1.000
_cell.length_b   1.000
_cell.length_c   1.000
_cell.angle_alpha   90.00
_cell.angle_beta   90.00
_cell.angle_gamma   90.00
#
_symmetry.space_group_name_H-M   'P 1'
#
loop_
_entity.id
_entity.type
_entity.pdbx_description
1 polymer ?
#
loop_
_entity_poly.entity_id
_entity_poly.type
_entity_poly.pdbx_seq_one_letter_code
_entity_poly.pdbx_strand_id
1 'polypeptide(L)'
;ELGIYPKHVALLSVLKPGEVRIETDTGIESIYVSGGIVEVQPDVVTIFSDTAIRASDLNEAKALEAKQRAEAAMQDATENKDISATQAALAESMAQLQMISKMRGKKV
;
A
#
# COMPACT_ATOMS: atom_id res chain seq x y z
N GLU A 1 -6.85 -4.90 4.94
CA GLU A 1 -6.79 -5.78 3.76
C GLU A 1 -8.20 -6.03 3.26
N LEU A 2 -8.37 -6.03 1.93
CA LEU A 2 -9.61 -6.35 1.22
C LEU A 2 -9.24 -7.36 0.13
N GLY A 3 -9.97 -8.48 0.04
CA GLY A 3 -9.82 -9.45 -1.04
C GLY A 3 -11.01 -9.39 -1.97
N ILE A 4 -10.75 -9.29 -3.28
CA ILE A 4 -11.78 -9.25 -4.32
C ILE A 4 -11.78 -10.61 -5.03
N TYR A 5 -12.93 -11.30 -5.01
CA TYR A 5 -13.15 -12.57 -5.69
C TYR A 5 -14.08 -12.39 -6.89
N PRO A 6 -14.18 -13.36 -7.81
CA PRO A 6 -15.11 -13.29 -8.93
C PRO A 6 -16.56 -13.00 -8.47
N LYS A 7 -17.27 -12.13 -9.20
CA LYS A 7 -18.64 -11.67 -8.87
C LYS A 7 -18.76 -10.91 -7.55
N HIS A 8 -17.69 -10.21 -7.15
CA HIS A 8 -17.76 -9.30 -6.01
C HIS A 8 -18.82 -8.21 -6.24
N VAL A 9 -19.46 -7.77 -5.16
CA VAL A 9 -20.41 -6.65 -5.22
C VAL A 9 -19.72 -5.39 -5.72
N ALA A 10 -20.44 -4.55 -6.46
CA ALA A 10 -19.88 -3.29 -6.93
C ALA A 10 -19.38 -2.45 -5.74
N LEU A 11 -18.16 -1.96 -5.81
CA LEU A 11 -17.51 -1.22 -4.74
C LEU A 11 -16.66 -0.10 -5.33
N LEU A 12 -16.79 1.10 -4.76
CA LEU A 12 -15.88 2.22 -5.02
C LEU A 12 -15.21 2.60 -3.71
N SER A 13 -13.88 2.61 -3.66
CA SER A 13 -13.13 2.90 -2.45
C SER A 13 -11.82 3.59 -2.72
N VAL A 14 -11.30 4.28 -1.69
CA VAL A 14 -9.96 4.89 -1.73
C VAL A 14 -8.95 3.85 -1.30
N LEU A 15 -7.88 3.73 -2.09
CA LEU A 15 -6.81 2.77 -1.88
C LEU A 15 -5.61 3.46 -1.21
N LYS A 16 -5.17 2.91 -0.08
CA LYS A 16 -3.93 3.35 0.59
C LYS A 16 -2.71 2.84 -0.18
N PRO A 17 -1.57 3.56 -0.15
CA PRO A 17 -0.33 3.05 -0.72
C PRO A 17 0.01 1.67 -0.15
N GLY A 18 0.41 0.73 -1.01
CA GLY A 18 0.69 -0.63 -0.58
C GLY A 18 0.84 -1.63 -1.71
N GLU A 19 0.86 -2.91 -1.34
CA GLU A 19 0.94 -4.02 -2.27
C GLU A 19 -0.47 -4.46 -2.70
N VAL A 20 -0.64 -4.64 -4.01
CA VAL A 20 -1.76 -5.34 -4.62
C VAL A 20 -1.27 -6.69 -5.09
N ARG A 21 -1.86 -7.75 -4.54
CA ARG A 21 -1.58 -9.13 -4.92
C ARG A 21 -2.66 -9.65 -5.85
N ILE A 22 -2.25 -10.18 -7.00
CA ILE A 22 -3.12 -10.77 -8.01
C ILE A 22 -2.78 -12.26 -8.09
N GLU A 23 -3.79 -13.11 -7.86
CA GLU A 23 -3.65 -14.55 -7.99
C GLU A 23 -4.30 -14.98 -9.31
N THR A 24 -3.49 -15.59 -10.18
CA THR A 24 -3.90 -16.12 -11.48
C THR A 24 -3.63 -17.61 -11.54
N ASP A 25 -4.21 -18.31 -12.52
CA ASP A 25 -3.92 -19.74 -12.76
C ASP A 25 -2.43 -19.99 -13.05
N THR A 26 -1.72 -18.97 -13.53
CA THR A 26 -0.29 -18.98 -13.85
C THR A 26 0.63 -18.66 -12.67
N GLY A 27 0.08 -18.21 -11.53
CA GLY A 27 0.84 -17.84 -10.34
C GLY A 27 0.41 -16.54 -9.70
N ILE A 28 1.23 -16.06 -8.76
CA ILE A 28 0.97 -14.86 -7.97
C ILE A 28 1.80 -13.69 -8.53
N GLU A 29 1.14 -12.59 -8.87
CA GLU A 29 1.77 -11.32 -9.23
C GLU A 29 1.58 -10.29 -8.12
N SER A 30 2.64 -9.52 -7.83
CA SER A 30 2.62 -8.43 -6.86
C SER A 30 2.92 -7.10 -7.54
N ILE A 31 2.11 -6.09 -7.24
CA ILE A 31 2.25 -4.74 -7.78
C ILE A 31 2.24 -3.76 -6.62
N TYR A 32 3.26 -2.92 -6.53
CA TYR A 32 3.24 -1.78 -5.63
C TYR A 32 2.41 -0.66 -6.25
N VAL A 33 1.49 -0.08 -5.48
CA VAL A 33 0.70 1.07 -5.88
C VAL A 33 0.87 2.19 -4.86
N SER A 34 1.03 3.42 -5.33
CA SER A 34 1.23 4.60 -4.49
C SER A 34 -0.07 5.12 -3.83
N GLY A 35 -1.18 4.38 -3.96
CA GLY A 35 -2.51 4.78 -3.52
C GLY A 35 -3.42 5.16 -4.70
N GLY A 36 -4.64 5.61 -4.42
CA GLY A 36 -5.57 6.08 -5.44
C GLY A 36 -7.01 5.65 -5.19
N ILE A 37 -7.73 5.27 -6.25
CA ILE A 37 -9.13 4.82 -6.16
C ILE A 37 -9.25 3.44 -6.81
N VAL A 38 -10.00 2.55 -6.18
CA VAL A 38 -10.37 1.25 -6.75
C VAL A 38 -11.87 1.21 -7.02
N GLU A 39 -12.20 0.79 -8.23
CA GLU A 39 -13.55 0.50 -8.68
C GLU A 39 -13.67 -1.01 -8.97
N VAL A 40 -14.63 -1.64 -8.33
CA VAL A 40 -14.95 -3.06 -8.51
C VAL A 40 -16.30 -3.14 -9.19
N GLN A 41 -16.34 -3.80 -10.34
CA GLN A 41 -17.54 -4.23 -11.02
C GLN A 41 -17.59 -5.78 -11.04
N PRO A 42 -18.74 -6.40 -11.36
CA PRO A 42 -18.89 -7.86 -11.28
C PRO A 42 -17.84 -8.66 -12.07
N ASP A 43 -17.41 -8.12 -13.21
CA ASP A 43 -16.50 -8.78 -14.15
C ASP A 43 -15.13 -8.09 -14.29
N VAL A 44 -14.98 -6.86 -13.78
CA VAL A 44 -13.76 -6.05 -13.95
C VAL A 44 -13.42 -5.27 -12.68
N VAL A 45 -12.14 -5.21 -12.36
CA VAL A 45 -11.59 -4.38 -11.29
C VAL A 45 -10.64 -3.37 -11.90
N THR A 46 -10.88 -2.09 -11.63
CA THR A 46 -10.07 -0.98 -12.14
C THR A 46 -9.43 -0.25 -10.97
N ILE A 47 -8.11 -0.07 -11.03
CA ILE A 47 -7.35 0.71 -10.04
C ILE A 47 -6.78 1.93 -10.74
N PHE A 48 -7.19 3.10 -10.31
CA PHE A 48 -6.62 4.37 -10.73
C PHE A 48 -5.58 4.81 -9.70
N SER A 49 -4.31 4.86 -10.11
CA SER A 49 -3.17 5.22 -9.26
C SER A 49 -2.18 6.09 -10.02
N ASP A 50 -1.53 7.01 -9.30
CA ASP A 50 -0.48 7.86 -9.87
C ASP A 50 0.78 7.05 -10.24
N THR A 51 1.05 5.97 -9.51
CA THR A 51 2.20 5.10 -9.76
C THR A 51 1.88 3.65 -9.42
N ALA A 52 2.09 2.76 -10.39
CA ALA A 52 1.99 1.32 -10.24
C ALA A 52 3.26 0.66 -10.78
N ILE A 53 3.95 -0.11 -9.95
CA ILE A 53 5.22 -0.76 -10.29
C ILE A 53 5.10 -2.26 -10.02
N ARG A 54 5.35 -3.09 -11.03
CA ARG A 54 5.39 -4.55 -10.87
C ARG A 54 6.59 -4.96 -10.03
N ALA A 55 6.42 -5.95 -9.17
CA ALA A 55 7.51 -6.46 -8.32
C ALA A 55 8.70 -6.99 -9.16
N SER A 56 8.44 -7.55 -10.33
CA SER A 56 9.47 -8.01 -11.29
C SER A 56 10.32 -6.87 -11.86
N ASP A 57 9.79 -5.65 -11.91
CA ASP A 57 10.44 -4.45 -12.45
C ASP A 57 10.96 -3.51 -11.34
N LEU A 58 10.82 -3.93 -10.07
CA LEU A 58 11.25 -3.15 -8.92
C LEU A 58 12.78 -3.19 -8.81
N ASN A 59 13.42 -2.22 -9.47
CA ASN A 59 14.85 -2.00 -9.35
C ASN A 59 15.15 -1.36 -7.98
N GLU A 60 15.83 -2.11 -7.11
CA GLU A 60 16.19 -1.75 -5.73
C GLU A 60 16.81 -0.35 -5.61
N ALA A 61 17.57 0.09 -6.62
CA ALA A 61 18.17 1.42 -6.68
C ALA A 61 17.13 2.56 -6.73
N LYS A 62 16.05 2.41 -7.49
CA LYS A 62 14.98 3.42 -7.59
C LYS A 62 14.14 3.51 -6.32
N ALA A 63 13.95 2.37 -5.65
CA ALA A 63 13.27 2.34 -4.35
C ALA A 63 14.08 3.08 -3.29
N LEU A 64 15.41 2.95 -3.32
CA LEU A 64 16.34 3.63 -2.41
C LEU A 64 16.41 5.14 -2.65
N GLU A 65 16.39 5.60 -3.92
CA GLU A 65 16.30 7.02 -4.27
C GLU A 65 14.95 7.64 -3.88
N ALA A 66 13.85 6.90 -4.03
CA ALA A 66 12.53 7.37 -3.59
C ALA A 66 12.47 7.51 -2.06
N LYS A 67 13.07 6.56 -1.33
CA LYS A 67 13.23 6.65 0.12
C LYS A 67 14.05 7.87 0.53
N GLN A 68 15.20 8.11 -0.09
CA GLN A 68 16.04 9.29 0.23
C GLN A 68 15.31 10.61 -0.04
N ARG A 69 14.53 10.69 -1.14
CA ARG A 69 13.71 11.88 -1.42
C ARG A 69 12.58 12.08 -0.41
N ALA A 70 11.94 11.00 0.03
CA ALA A 70 10.92 11.09 1.07
C ALA A 70 11.53 11.49 2.42
N GLU A 71 12.71 10.98 2.78
CA GLU A 71 13.45 11.37 3.99
C GLU A 71 13.87 12.85 3.93
N ALA A 72 14.35 13.33 2.78
CA ALA A 72 14.69 14.74 2.60
C ALA A 72 13.46 15.67 2.71
N ALA A 73 12.33 15.28 2.11
CA ALA A 73 11.08 16.03 2.21
C ALA A 73 10.51 16.06 3.64
N MET A 74 10.74 15.00 4.42
CA MET A 74 10.36 14.98 5.85
C MET A 74 11.26 15.86 6.72
N GLN A 75 12.55 16.00 6.38
CA GLN A 75 13.45 16.93 7.09
C GLN A 75 13.10 18.39 6.80
N ASP A 76 12.74 18.73 5.56
CA ASP A 76 12.29 20.07 5.18
C ASP A 76 10.91 20.45 5.76
N ALA A 77 10.05 19.48 6.07
CA ALA A 77 8.73 19.71 6.65
C ALA A 77 8.74 20.08 8.16
N THR A 78 9.91 20.32 8.76
CA THR A 78 10.03 20.64 10.20
C THR A 78 9.65 22.10 10.55
N GLU A 79 9.37 22.96 9.55
CA GLU A 79 8.86 24.32 9.78
C GLU A 79 7.37 24.44 9.43
N ASN A 80 6.51 24.25 10.45
CA ASN A 80 5.08 24.56 10.54
C ASN A 80 4.06 23.59 9.91
N LYS A 81 3.12 23.12 10.76
CA LYS A 81 1.94 22.25 10.53
C LYS A 81 2.30 20.76 10.42
N ASP A 82 1.74 19.80 11.16
CA ASP A 82 0.36 19.59 11.58
C ASP A 82 0.34 18.57 12.74
N ILE A 83 -0.23 18.95 13.88
CA ILE A 83 -0.42 18.07 15.05
C ILE A 83 -1.41 16.92 14.74
N SER A 84 -2.19 17.02 13.66
CA SER A 84 -3.13 15.98 13.20
C SER A 84 -2.45 14.83 12.44
N ALA A 85 -1.42 15.13 11.63
CA ALA A 85 -0.64 14.13 10.90
C ALA A 85 0.16 13.24 11.86
N THR A 86 0.59 13.80 13.00
CA THR A 86 1.31 13.05 14.04
C THR A 86 0.43 11.99 14.70
N GLN A 87 -0.87 12.23 14.88
CA GLN A 87 -1.80 11.22 15.40
C GLN A 87 -2.02 10.06 14.43
N ALA A 88 -2.13 10.35 13.13
CA ALA A 88 -2.24 9.32 12.10
C ALA A 88 -0.99 8.43 12.04
N ALA A 89 0.20 9.03 12.11
CA ALA A 89 1.48 8.31 12.16
C ALA A 89 1.61 7.42 13.42
N LEU A 90 1.07 7.87 14.55
CA LEU A 90 1.03 7.11 15.80
C LEU A 90 0.10 5.89 15.69
N ALA A 91 -1.08 6.08 15.09
CA ALA A 91 -2.03 4.99 14.85
C ALA A 91 -1.47 3.95 13.87
N GLU A 92 -0.74 4.39 12.85
CA GLU A 92 -0.11 3.52 11.86
C GLU A 92 1.04 2.69 12.47
N SER A 93 1.87 3.32 13.31
CA SER A 93 2.95 2.64 14.04
C SER A 93 2.42 1.57 15.00
N MET A 94 1.29 1.84 15.66
CA MET A 94 0.61 0.84 16.51
C MET A 94 0.06 -0.34 15.70
N ALA A 95 -0.50 -0.10 14.52
CA ALA A 95 -0.99 -1.15 13.65
C ALA A 95 0.15 -2.06 13.15
N GLN A 96 1.32 -1.48 12.82
CA GLN A 96 2.51 -2.24 12.44
C GLN A 96 3.01 -3.14 13.58
N LEU A 97 3.05 -2.64 14.81
CA LEU A 97 3.45 -3.43 15.99
C LEU A 97 2.49 -4.61 16.25
N GLN A 98 1.20 -4.41 16.06
CA GLN A 98 0.20 -5.49 16.18
C GLN A 98 0.34 -6.54 15.07
N MET A 99 0.69 -6.14 13.86
CA MET A 99 0.95 -7.08 12.76
C MET A 99 2.19 -7.95 13.05
N ILE A 100 3.27 -7.32 13.52
CA ILE A 100 4.52 -8.01 13.86
C ILE A 100 4.33 -9.00 15.02
N SER A 101 3.56 -8.63 16.05
CA SER A 101 3.29 -9.54 17.18
C SER A 101 2.45 -10.75 16.75
N LYS A 102 1.48 -10.54 15.85
CA LYS A 102 0.65 -11.61 15.29
C LYS A 102 1.43 -12.56 14.37
N MET A 103 2.42 -12.05 13.63
CA MET A 103 3.34 -12.88 12.85
C MET A 103 4.32 -13.68 13.72
N ARG A 104 4.79 -13.12 14.84
CA ARG A 104 5.64 -13.84 15.81
C ARG A 104 4.89 -14.94 16.58
N GLY A 105 3.60 -14.75 16.86
CA GLY A 105 2.78 -15.74 17.57
C GLY A 105 2.35 -16.94 16.73
N LYS A 106 2.50 -16.89 15.39
CA LYS A 106 2.09 -17.97 14.46
C LYS A 106 3.22 -18.95 14.11
N LYS A 107 4.37 -18.86 14.79
CA LYS A 107 5.46 -19.84 14.75
C LYS A 107 5.36 -20.79 15.95
N VAL A 108 4.34 -21.65 15.95
CA VAL A 108 4.32 -22.97 16.63
C VAL A 108 3.43 -23.89 15.80
#